data_AF-A0A2T4JLY5-F1
#
_entry.id   AF-A0A2T4JLY5-F1
#
_cell.length_a   1.000
_cell.length_b   1.000
_cell.length_c   1.000
_cell.angle_alpha   90.00
_cell.angle_beta   90.00
_cell.angle_gamma   90.00
#
_symmetry.space_group_name_H-M   'P 1'
#
loop_
_entity.id
_entity.type
_entity.pdbx_description
1 polymer ?
#
loop_
_entity_poly.entity_id
_entity_poly.type
_entity_poly.pdbx_seq_one_letter_code
_entity_poly.pdbx_strand_id
1 'polypeptide(L)'
;MEDTGARTIQYVYDFGDDWDHSIRIERVSEATPGTNYPRLLKASGACPPEDVGGAPGYEEFLEAIADPEHEQHGDMVRWSGRPFDPEDAQIDRIIERLEKLAKKWAPPPGRPKAKT
;
A
#
# COMPACT_ATOMS: atom_id res chain seq x y z
N MET A 1 -28.03 3.44 -2.82
CA MET A 1 -26.78 3.97 -2.24
C MET A 1 -26.45 5.19 -3.04
N GLU A 2 -26.55 6.37 -2.41
CA GLU A 2 -26.24 7.63 -3.07
C GLU A 2 -24.72 7.75 -3.22
N ASP A 3 -24.29 8.17 -4.40
CA ASP A 3 -22.91 8.58 -4.66
C ASP A 3 -22.63 9.81 -3.81
N THR A 4 -21.67 9.71 -2.89
CA THR A 4 -21.29 10.83 -2.00
C THR A 4 -20.63 11.98 -2.78
N GLY A 5 -20.30 11.80 -4.06
CA GLY A 5 -19.61 12.78 -4.90
C GLY A 5 -18.16 13.04 -4.49
N ALA A 6 -17.71 12.45 -3.38
CA ALA A 6 -16.36 12.58 -2.86
C ALA A 6 -15.40 11.76 -3.74
N ARG A 7 -14.56 12.47 -4.50
CA ARG A 7 -13.51 11.86 -5.34
C ARG A 7 -12.22 11.59 -4.56
N THR A 8 -12.14 12.03 -3.32
CA THR A 8 -10.99 11.86 -2.42
C THR A 8 -11.46 11.51 -1.02
N ILE A 9 -10.83 10.54 -0.39
CA ILE A 9 -11.01 10.14 1.00
C ILE A 9 -9.66 10.35 1.70
N GLN A 10 -9.64 11.07 2.82
CA GLN A 10 -8.48 11.09 3.71
C GLN A 10 -8.59 9.96 4.71
N TYR A 11 -7.51 9.22 4.90
CA TYR A 11 -7.45 8.05 5.77
C TYR A 11 -6.22 8.15 6.65
N VAL A 12 -6.44 8.40 7.94
CA VAL A 12 -5.38 8.32 8.94
C VAL A 12 -5.20 6.85 9.32
N TYR A 13 -3.99 6.33 9.09
CA TYR A 13 -3.54 5.03 9.55
C TYR A 13 -2.57 5.22 10.72
N ASP A 14 -2.69 4.35 11.72
CA ASP A 14 -1.91 4.38 12.95
C ASP A 14 -2.02 5.71 13.72
N PHE A 15 -2.77 5.71 14.83
CA PHE A 15 -2.94 6.91 15.66
C PHE A 15 -1.71 7.27 16.51
N GLY A 16 -0.65 6.44 16.48
CA GLY A 16 0.66 6.82 17.01
C GLY A 16 1.42 7.70 16.02
N ASP A 17 1.69 7.18 14.84
CA ASP A 17 2.51 7.82 13.81
C ASP A 17 1.75 8.80 12.88
N ASP A 18 0.42 8.79 12.92
CA ASP A 18 -0.50 9.70 12.22
C ASP A 18 -0.29 9.75 10.70
N TRP A 19 -0.21 8.57 10.06
CA TRP A 19 -0.01 8.48 8.61
C TRP A 19 -1.26 8.91 7.83
N ASP A 20 -1.25 10.12 7.29
CA ASP A 20 -2.32 10.66 6.45
C ASP A 20 -2.23 10.15 5.00
N HIS A 21 -3.19 9.30 4.60
CA HIS A 21 -3.31 8.74 3.26
C HIS A 21 -4.43 9.42 2.48
N SER A 22 -4.09 9.96 1.30
CA SER A 22 -5.06 10.49 0.33
C SER A 22 -5.47 9.43 -0.69
N ILE A 23 -6.69 8.91 -0.59
CA ILE A 23 -7.25 7.89 -1.49
C ILE A 23 -8.15 8.59 -2.53
N ARG A 24 -7.73 8.58 -3.80
CA ARG A 24 -8.47 9.22 -4.90
C ARG A 24 -9.15 8.21 -5.81
N ILE A 25 -10.42 8.46 -6.10
CA ILE A 25 -11.19 7.74 -7.10
C ILE A 25 -10.93 8.40 -8.47
N GLU A 26 -10.08 7.79 -9.29
CA GLU A 26 -9.76 8.33 -10.61
C GLU A 26 -10.81 8.01 -11.67
N ARG A 27 -11.38 6.80 -11.62
CA ARG A 27 -12.38 6.33 -12.58
C ARG A 27 -13.28 5.27 -11.93
N VAL A 28 -14.56 5.36 -12.24
CA VAL A 28 -15.54 4.29 -11.96
C VAL A 28 -15.98 3.72 -13.31
N SER A 29 -15.90 2.39 -13.46
CA SER A 29 -16.31 1.68 -14.67
C SER A 29 -16.86 0.30 -14.31
N GLU A 30 -17.47 -0.36 -15.29
CA GLU A 30 -17.85 -1.76 -15.13
C GLU A 30 -16.62 -2.65 -14.85
N ALA A 31 -16.85 -3.70 -14.07
CA ALA A 31 -15.82 -4.69 -13.79
C ALA A 31 -15.45 -5.47 -15.06
N THR A 32 -14.17 -5.74 -15.26
CA THR A 32 -13.72 -6.51 -16.42
C THR A 32 -14.12 -7.98 -16.25
N PRO A 33 -14.85 -8.60 -17.20
CA PRO A 33 -15.24 -10.01 -17.11
C PRO A 33 -14.03 -10.93 -16.94
N GLY A 34 -14.16 -11.93 -16.06
CA GLY A 34 -13.10 -12.91 -15.77
C GLY A 34 -11.90 -12.37 -14.98
N THR A 35 -11.94 -11.10 -14.55
CA THR A 35 -10.90 -10.50 -13.71
C THR A 35 -11.26 -10.61 -12.23
N ASN A 36 -10.31 -11.08 -11.42
CA ASN A 36 -10.40 -11.01 -9.97
C ASN A 36 -9.78 -9.70 -9.46
N TYR A 37 -10.38 -9.12 -8.43
CA TYR A 37 -9.95 -7.87 -7.80
C TYR A 37 -9.71 -8.11 -6.29
N PRO A 38 -8.81 -7.33 -5.64
CA PRO A 38 -8.04 -6.20 -6.15
C PRO A 38 -6.85 -6.60 -7.03
N ARG A 39 -6.29 -5.64 -7.78
CA ARG A 39 -5.04 -5.81 -8.54
C ARG A 39 -4.17 -4.57 -8.47
N LEU A 40 -2.86 -4.77 -8.59
CA LEU A 40 -1.91 -3.68 -8.76
C LEU A 40 -1.91 -3.21 -10.21
N LEU A 41 -1.98 -1.89 -10.42
CA LEU A 41 -1.75 -1.27 -11.72
C LEU A 41 -0.38 -0.59 -11.79
N LYS A 42 0.00 0.07 -10.70
CA LYS A 42 1.28 0.76 -10.54
C LYS A 42 1.58 0.91 -9.05
N ALA A 43 2.85 0.84 -8.69
CA ALA A 43 3.39 1.28 -7.41
C ALA A 43 4.75 1.95 -7.65
N SER A 44 5.14 2.83 -6.74
CA SER A 44 6.43 3.52 -6.74
C SER A 44 6.76 3.94 -5.32
N GLY A 45 8.04 3.88 -4.97
CA GLY A 45 8.52 4.15 -3.63
C GLY A 45 8.24 2.99 -2.67
N ALA A 46 9.15 2.80 -1.72
CA ALA A 46 8.97 1.89 -0.61
C ALA A 46 7.93 2.44 0.37
N CYS A 47 7.22 1.53 1.03
CA CYS A 47 6.42 1.89 2.19
C CYS A 47 7.37 2.29 3.34
N PRO A 48 7.10 3.39 4.07
CA PRO A 48 7.83 3.71 5.28
C PRO A 48 7.83 2.51 6.26
N PRO A 49 8.92 2.28 7.01
CA PRO A 49 8.91 1.30 8.10
C PRO A 49 7.82 1.63 9.12
N GLU A 50 7.13 0.60 9.64
CA GLU A 50 6.18 0.79 10.75
C GLU A 50 6.93 1.31 11.98
N ASP A 51 6.24 2.11 12.81
CA ASP A 51 6.77 2.68 14.06
C ASP A 51 8.02 3.57 13.89
N VAL A 52 8.25 4.14 12.70
CA VAL A 52 9.39 5.05 12.44
C VAL A 52 9.17 6.44 13.03
N GLY A 53 7.97 6.75 13.52
CA GLY A 53 7.62 8.07 14.06
C GLY A 53 6.94 8.98 13.04
N GLY A 54 6.14 8.40 12.16
CA GLY A 54 5.37 9.14 11.16
C GLY A 54 6.23 9.79 10.08
N ALA A 55 5.67 10.77 9.38
CA ALA A 55 6.35 11.45 8.29
C ALA A 55 7.69 12.12 8.70
N PRO A 56 7.79 12.82 9.85
CA PRO A 56 9.07 13.40 10.29
C PRO A 56 10.12 12.33 10.60
N GLY A 57 9.72 11.26 11.31
CA GLY A 57 10.64 10.17 11.63
C GLY A 57 11.14 9.44 10.38
N TYR A 58 10.31 9.31 9.34
CA TYR A 58 10.74 8.75 8.07
C TYR A 58 11.74 9.66 7.33
N GLU A 59 11.58 10.98 7.39
CA GLU A 59 12.55 11.93 6.82
C GLU A 59 13.91 11.81 7.51
N GLU A 60 13.93 11.83 8.85
CA GLU A 60 15.15 11.61 9.64
C GLU A 60 15.80 10.25 9.36
N PHE A 61 14.99 9.20 9.21
CA PHE A 61 15.45 7.87 8.85
C PHE A 61 16.14 7.87 7.47
N LEU A 62 15.53 8.50 6.47
CA LEU A 62 16.11 8.59 5.12
C LEU A 62 17.43 9.35 5.11
N GLU A 63 17.51 10.47 5.82
CA GLU A 63 18.75 11.23 5.97
C GLU A 63 19.87 10.38 6.60
N ALA A 64 19.54 9.68 7.70
CA ALA A 64 20.51 8.87 8.42
C ALA A 64 21.03 7.68 7.61
N ILE A 65 20.17 6.97 6.86
CA ILE A 65 20.62 5.80 6.09
C ILE A 65 21.35 6.18 4.80
N ALA A 66 21.12 7.39 4.26
CA ALA A 66 21.75 7.85 3.02
C ALA A 66 23.22 8.22 3.20
N ASP A 67 23.61 8.65 4.42
CA ASP A 67 24.97 9.07 4.74
C ASP A 67 25.64 8.13 5.77
N PRO A 68 26.64 7.31 5.36
CA PRO A 68 27.40 6.45 6.27
C PRO A 68 28.16 7.18 7.38
N GLU A 69 28.43 8.47 7.24
CA GLU A 69 29.08 9.30 8.27
C GLU A 69 28.08 9.99 9.20
N HIS A 70 26.77 9.88 8.94
CA HIS A 70 25.73 10.42 9.81
C HIS A 70 25.80 9.77 11.19
N GLU A 71 25.69 10.58 12.24
CA GLU A 71 25.83 10.12 13.64
C GLU A 71 24.86 8.99 14.00
N GLN A 72 23.65 9.00 13.42
CA GLN A 72 22.62 7.98 13.65
C GLN A 72 22.61 6.85 12.60
N HIS A 73 23.52 6.83 11.61
CA HIS A 73 23.47 5.85 10.51
C HIS A 73 23.45 4.40 11.02
N GLY A 74 24.41 4.05 11.87
CA GLY A 74 24.55 2.70 12.39
C GLY A 74 23.33 2.25 13.22
N ASP A 75 22.76 3.16 14.01
CA ASP A 75 21.60 2.87 14.85
C ASP A 75 20.34 2.70 13.99
N MET A 76 20.12 3.54 12.98
CA MET A 76 18.97 3.47 12.08
C MET A 76 19.01 2.25 11.17
N VAL A 77 20.18 1.91 10.60
CA VAL A 77 20.35 0.67 9.81
C VAL A 77 20.08 -0.55 10.69
N ARG A 78 20.59 -0.57 11.92
CA ARG A 78 20.34 -1.67 12.86
C ARG A 78 18.88 -1.77 13.26
N TRP A 79 18.23 -0.64 13.55
CA TRP A 79 16.83 -0.56 13.94
C TRP A 79 15.91 -1.08 12.82
N SER A 80 16.15 -0.65 11.58
CA SER A 80 15.38 -1.10 10.41
C SER A 80 15.48 -2.62 10.17
N GLY A 81 16.57 -3.25 10.65
CA GLY A 81 16.78 -4.69 10.65
C GLY A 81 17.02 -5.32 9.27
N ARG A 82 16.98 -4.54 8.19
CA ARG A 82 17.21 -4.97 6.81
C ARG A 82 17.63 -3.78 5.95
N PRO A 83 18.34 -4.02 4.83
CA PRO A 83 18.57 -2.98 3.83
C PRO A 83 17.24 -2.35 3.40
N PHE A 84 17.21 -1.03 3.35
CA PHE A 84 16.06 -0.24 2.92
C PHE A 84 16.44 0.55 1.67
N ASP A 85 15.73 0.30 0.58
CA ASP A 85 15.80 1.09 -0.64
C ASP A 85 14.51 1.90 -0.75
N PRO A 86 14.55 3.24 -0.63
CA PRO A 86 13.36 4.10 -0.69
C PRO A 86 12.60 4.01 -2.02
N GLU A 87 13.21 3.53 -3.09
CA GLU A 87 12.59 3.41 -4.41
C GLU A 87 11.99 2.03 -4.68
N ASP A 88 12.32 1.02 -3.85
CA ASP A 88 11.83 -0.35 -4.02
C ASP A 88 10.43 -0.54 -3.40
N ALA A 89 9.41 -0.37 -4.24
CA ALA A 89 8.02 -0.66 -3.89
C ALA A 89 7.72 -2.13 -3.59
N GLN A 90 8.64 -3.06 -3.85
CA GLN A 90 8.42 -4.52 -3.72
C GLN A 90 7.19 -4.99 -4.51
N ILE A 91 7.11 -4.59 -5.79
CA ILE A 91 5.97 -4.83 -6.70
C ILE A 91 5.51 -6.29 -6.68
N ASP A 92 6.44 -7.24 -6.79
CA ASP A 92 6.12 -8.67 -6.82
C ASP A 92 5.43 -9.13 -5.53
N ARG A 93 5.89 -8.64 -4.38
CA ARG A 93 5.29 -8.93 -3.08
C ARG A 93 3.88 -8.34 -2.97
N ILE A 94 3.67 -7.13 -3.49
CA ILE A 94 2.34 -6.51 -3.53
C ILE A 94 1.39 -7.34 -4.39
N ILE A 95 1.82 -7.72 -5.61
CA ILE A 95 1.04 -8.57 -6.52
C ILE A 95 0.65 -9.88 -5.83
N GLU A 96 1.61 -10.58 -5.23
CA GLU A 96 1.35 -11.85 -4.55
C GLU A 96 0.29 -11.71 -3.43
N ARG A 97 0.37 -10.64 -2.63
CA ARG A 97 -0.60 -10.37 -1.55
C ARG A 97 -1.98 -10.02 -2.12
N LEU A 98 -2.05 -9.21 -3.17
CA LEU A 98 -3.31 -8.86 -3.80
C LEU A 98 -3.96 -10.06 -4.48
N GLU A 99 -3.19 -10.98 -5.07
CA GLU A 99 -3.73 -12.22 -5.63
C GLU A 99 -4.35 -13.12 -4.55
N LYS A 100 -3.72 -13.22 -3.38
CA LYS A 100 -4.29 -13.95 -2.23
C LYS A 100 -5.62 -13.33 -1.78
N LEU A 101 -5.69 -12.00 -1.70
CA LEU A 101 -6.94 -11.28 -1.41
C LEU A 101 -7.99 -11.49 -2.49
N ALA A 102 -7.60 -11.40 -3.76
CA ALA A 102 -8.50 -11.57 -4.89
C ALA A 102 -9.10 -12.98 -4.96
N LYS A 103 -8.33 -14.02 -4.63
CA LYS A 103 -8.84 -15.39 -4.49
C LYS A 103 -9.80 -15.51 -3.30
N LYS A 104 -9.49 -14.87 -2.17
CA LYS A 104 -10.32 -14.89 -0.96
C LYS A 104 -11.66 -14.17 -1.16
N TRP A 105 -11.66 -13.09 -1.93
CA TRP A 105 -12.84 -12.25 -2.18
C TRP A 105 -13.56 -12.58 -3.48
N ALA A 106 -13.08 -13.56 -4.24
CA ALA A 106 -13.73 -14.00 -5.46
C ALA A 106 -15.19 -14.39 -5.16
N PRO A 107 -16.16 -13.90 -5.96
CA PRO A 107 -17.53 -14.31 -5.78
C PRO A 107 -17.64 -15.84 -5.94
N PRO A 108 -18.47 -16.52 -5.13
CA PRO A 108 -18.67 -17.94 -5.27
C PRO A 108 -19.15 -18.25 -6.70
N PRO A 109 -18.78 -19.42 -7.27
CA PRO A 109 -19.22 -19.80 -8.60
C PRO A 109 -20.75 -19.75 -8.65
N GLY A 110 -21.29 -18.91 -9.55
CA GLY A 110 -22.72 -18.73 -9.69
C GLY A 110 -23.40 -20.08 -9.96
N ARG A 111 -24.55 -20.34 -9.32
CA ARG A 111 -25.40 -21.48 -9.70
C ARG A 111 -25.69 -21.39 -11.20
N PRO A 112 -25.57 -22.49 -11.97
CA PRO A 112 -25.92 -22.47 -13.38
C PRO A 112 -27.37 -21.99 -13.53
N LYS A 113 -27.60 -20.99 -14.39
CA LYS A 113 -28.95 -20.53 -14.70
C LYS A 113 -29.73 -21.72 -15.28
N ALA A 114 -30.87 -22.04 -14.66
CA ALA A 114 -31.79 -23.04 -15.20
C ALA A 114 -32.18 -22.61 -16.62
N LYS A 115 -32.01 -23.52 -17.60
CA LYS A 115 -32.42 -23.28 -18.98
C LYS A 115 -33.94 -23.16 -19.01
N THR A 116 -34.47 -22.04 -19.50
CA THR A 116 -35.88 -21.85 -19.88
C THR A 116 -36.11 -22.44 -21.26
#